data_AF-A0A7L4MUY7-F1
#
_entry.id   AF-A0A7L4MUY7-F1
#
_cell.length_a   1.000
_cell.length_b   1.000
_cell.length_c   1.000
_cell.angle_alpha   90.00
_cell.angle_beta   90.00
_cell.angle_gamma   90.00
#
_symmetry.space_group_name_H-M   'P 1'
#
loop_
_entity.id
_entity.type
_entity.pdbx_description
1 polymer ?
#
loop_
_entity_poly.entity_id
_entity_poly.type
_entity_poly.pdbx_seq_one_letter_code
_entity_poly.pdbx_strand_id
1 'polypeptide(L)'
;SVRPQPPRSCEDYWWEWKHCRGLRHAFQHYYAHGELPACGRWREDYEACRAWEKDRAASAQVPPAPARLVEEKQKYAPVWTLRKSPPADWYRPLDQDKAS
;
A
#
# COMPACT_ATOMS: atom_id res chain seq x y z
N SER A 1 -15.89 -3.30 8.97
CA SER A 1 -15.12 -3.88 7.86
C SER A 1 -14.56 -2.79 6.97
N VAL A 2 -13.30 -2.41 7.16
CA VAL A 2 -12.60 -1.50 6.23
C VAL A 2 -12.10 -2.35 5.07
N ARG A 3 -12.69 -2.15 3.89
CA ARG A 3 -12.17 -2.73 2.65
C ARG A 3 -10.92 -1.93 2.28
N PRO A 4 -9.74 -2.54 2.09
CA PRO A 4 -8.60 -1.81 1.53
C PRO A 4 -8.99 -1.38 0.11
N GLN A 5 -9.35 -0.12 -0.06
CA GLN A 5 -9.57 0.51 -1.36
C GLN A 5 -8.25 1.19 -1.72
N PRO A 6 -7.71 1.00 -2.93
CA PRO A 6 -6.63 1.84 -3.40
C PRO A 6 -7.09 3.30 -3.39
N PRO A 7 -6.17 4.27 -3.21
CA PRO A 7 -6.51 5.69 -3.13
C PRO A 7 -7.09 6.26 -4.44
N ARG A 8 -6.94 5.52 -5.55
CA ARG A 8 -7.43 5.86 -6.90
C ARG A 8 -7.98 4.60 -7.58
N SER A 9 -8.94 4.78 -8.47
CA SER A 9 -9.46 3.68 -9.29
C SER A 9 -8.45 3.29 -10.38
N CYS A 10 -8.50 2.06 -10.89
CA CYS A 10 -7.60 1.68 -11.99
C CYS A 10 -7.82 2.53 -13.24
N GLU A 11 -9.05 3.00 -13.50
CA GLU A 11 -9.36 3.89 -14.62
C GLU A 11 -8.65 5.25 -14.53
N ASP A 12 -8.41 5.77 -13.32
CA ASP A 12 -7.69 7.02 -13.14
C ASP A 12 -6.25 6.90 -13.67
N TYR A 13 -5.55 5.81 -13.35
CA TYR A 13 -4.19 5.56 -13.86
C TYR A 13 -4.15 5.46 -15.39
N TRP A 14 -5.20 4.89 -16.00
CA TRP A 14 -5.32 4.81 -17.45
C TRP A 14 -5.50 6.19 -18.10
N TRP A 15 -6.32 7.05 -17.50
CA TRP A 15 -6.50 8.42 -17.97
C TRP A 15 -5.23 9.26 -17.82
N GLU A 16 -4.51 9.14 -16.71
CA GLU A 16 -3.23 9.81 -16.49
C GLU A 16 -2.18 9.35 -17.51
N TRP A 17 -2.11 8.06 -17.81
CA TRP A 17 -1.21 7.54 -18.84
C TRP A 17 -1.52 8.15 -20.22
N LYS A 18 -2.79 8.23 -20.60
CA LYS A 18 -3.22 8.90 -21.85
C LYS A 18 -2.87 10.38 -21.85
N HIS A 19 -3.06 11.06 -20.73
CA HIS A 19 -2.74 12.47 -20.58
C HIS A 19 -1.24 12.72 -20.72
N CYS A 20 -0.43 11.91 -20.04
CA CYS A 20 1.04 11.98 -20.08
C CYS A 20 1.58 11.83 -21.51
N ARG A 21 1.01 10.91 -22.30
CA ARG A 21 1.35 10.71 -23.72
C ARG A 21 0.85 11.82 -24.65
N GLY A 22 0.06 12.78 -24.16
CA GLY A 22 -0.46 13.86 -24.96
C GLY A 22 0.64 14.77 -25.50
N LEU A 23 0.56 15.14 -26.79
CA LEU A 23 1.51 16.03 -27.47
C LEU A 23 1.73 17.36 -26.71
N ARG A 24 0.66 17.93 -26.15
CA ARG A 24 0.73 19.17 -25.36
C ARG A 24 1.57 18.99 -24.10
N HIS A 25 1.35 17.91 -23.37
CA HIS A 25 2.10 17.60 -22.16
C HIS A 25 3.57 17.34 -22.47
N ALA A 26 3.85 16.55 -23.52
CA ALA A 26 5.22 16.30 -23.99
C ALA A 26 5.94 17.60 -24.39
N PHE A 27 5.28 18.51 -25.11
CA PHE A 27 5.85 19.80 -25.49
C PHE A 27 6.19 20.67 -24.28
N GLN A 28 5.25 20.80 -23.33
CA GLN A 28 5.46 21.60 -22.11
C GLN A 28 6.60 21.03 -21.26
N HIS A 29 6.63 19.70 -21.09
CA HIS A 29 7.65 19.02 -20.32
C HIS A 29 9.03 19.16 -20.96
N TYR A 30 9.10 19.01 -22.29
CA TYR A 30 10.35 19.21 -23.03
C TYR A 30 10.84 20.65 -22.97
N TYR A 31 9.94 21.63 -23.05
CA TYR A 31 10.31 23.04 -22.92
C TYR A 31 10.83 23.39 -21.52
N ALA A 32 10.24 22.81 -20.47
CA ALA A 32 10.61 23.08 -19.09
C ALA A 32 11.88 22.32 -18.65
N HIS A 33 12.04 21.06 -19.07
CA HIS A 33 13.06 20.15 -18.55
C HIS A 33 14.07 19.65 -19.59
N GLY A 34 13.84 19.90 -20.89
CA GLY A 34 14.70 19.41 -21.98
C GLY A 34 14.57 17.91 -22.25
N GLU A 35 13.67 17.21 -21.57
CA GLU A 35 13.47 15.77 -21.67
C GLU A 35 12.00 15.41 -21.90
N LEU A 36 11.78 14.28 -22.56
CA LEU A 36 10.44 13.74 -22.76
C LEU A 36 9.94 13.10 -21.47
N PRO A 37 8.64 13.26 -21.13
CA PRO A 37 8.09 12.71 -19.90
C PRO A 37 8.10 11.18 -19.92
N ALA A 38 8.57 10.57 -18.83
CA ALA A 38 8.60 9.12 -18.66
C ALA A 38 7.20 8.57 -18.31
N CYS A 39 6.35 8.38 -19.33
CA CYS A 39 4.98 7.89 -19.13
C CYS A 39 4.87 6.38 -18.82
N GLY A 40 5.98 5.63 -18.81
CA GLY A 40 6.00 4.18 -18.56
C GLY A 40 5.45 3.82 -17.18
N ARG A 41 5.78 4.62 -16.17
CA ARG A 41 5.37 4.41 -14.77
C ARG A 41 3.86 4.36 -14.58
N TRP A 42 3.11 5.25 -15.26
CA TRP A 42 1.64 5.23 -15.21
C TRP A 42 1.03 3.95 -15.78
N ARG A 43 1.68 3.36 -16.79
CA ARG A 43 1.24 2.08 -17.36
C ARG A 43 1.52 0.92 -16.41
N GLU A 44 2.70 0.89 -15.81
CA GLU A 44 3.08 -0.11 -14.81
C GLU A 44 2.13 -0.08 -13.61
N ASP A 45 1.82 1.12 -13.10
CA ASP A 45 0.87 1.32 -12.00
C ASP A 45 -0.54 0.84 -12.37
N TYR A 46 -1.00 1.10 -13.61
CA TYR A 46 -2.27 0.58 -14.12
C TYR A 46 -2.28 -0.95 -14.19
N GLU A 47 -1.23 -1.57 -14.72
CA GLU A 47 -1.12 -3.03 -14.83
C GLU A 47 -1.08 -3.68 -13.44
N ALA A 48 -0.35 -3.10 -12.49
CA ALA A 48 -0.32 -3.54 -11.09
C ALA A 48 -1.70 -3.41 -10.41
N CYS A 49 -2.42 -2.30 -10.64
CA CYS A 49 -3.77 -2.10 -10.13
C CYS A 49 -4.74 -3.17 -10.65
N ARG A 50 -4.69 -3.47 -11.96
CA ARG A 50 -5.54 -4.50 -12.59
C ARG A 50 -5.19 -5.91 -12.14
N ALA A 51 -3.92 -6.21 -11.89
CA ALA A 51 -3.52 -7.48 -11.30
C ALA A 51 -4.10 -7.64 -9.89
N TRP A 52 -3.98 -6.59 -9.06
CA TRP A 52 -4.54 -6.58 -7.70
C TRP A 52 -6.06 -6.76 -7.69
N GLU A 53 -6.81 -6.12 -8.59
CA GLU A 53 -8.26 -6.32 -8.68
C GLU A 53 -8.63 -7.77 -9.03
N LYS A 54 -7.89 -8.40 -9.96
CA LYS A 54 -8.11 -9.80 -10.35
C LYS A 54 -7.82 -10.75 -9.20
N ASP A 55 -6.68 -10.58 -8.53
CA ASP A 55 -6.28 -11.41 -7.39
C ASP A 55 -7.25 -11.22 -6.22
N ARG A 56 -7.74 -10.01 -6.00
CA ARG A 56 -8.76 -9.75 -4.98
C ARG A 56 -10.10 -10.38 -5.35
N ALA A 57 -10.52 -10.35 -6.61
CA ALA A 57 -11.73 -11.03 -7.06
C ALA A 57 -11.60 -12.57 -6.95
N ALA A 58 -10.40 -13.11 -7.17
CA ALA A 58 -10.09 -14.52 -6.93
C ALA A 58 -10.04 -14.85 -5.42
N SER A 59 -9.47 -13.97 -4.60
CA SER A 59 -9.35 -14.13 -3.14
C SER A 59 -10.68 -13.89 -2.41
N ALA A 60 -11.61 -13.12 -2.99
CA ALA A 60 -12.97 -13.00 -2.50
C ALA A 60 -13.78 -14.31 -2.62
N GLN A 61 -13.26 -15.30 -3.36
CA GLN A 61 -13.80 -16.66 -3.42
C GLN A 61 -13.12 -17.62 -2.43
N VAL A 62 -12.18 -17.13 -1.60
CA VAL A 62 -11.59 -17.97 -0.55
C VAL A 62 -12.72 -18.32 0.44
N PRO A 63 -13.13 -19.60 0.53
CA PRO A 63 -14.13 -19.99 1.51
C PRO A 63 -13.63 -19.63 2.91
N PRO A 64 -14.52 -19.32 3.87
CA PRO A 64 -14.11 -19.04 5.24
C PRO A 64 -13.17 -20.14 5.71
N ALA A 65 -12.04 -19.74 6.30
CA ALA A 65 -11.00 -20.67 6.73
C ALA A 65 -11.62 -21.82 7.54
N PRO A 66 -11.16 -23.08 7.35
CA PRO A 66 -11.69 -24.20 8.11
C PRO A 66 -11.50 -23.90 9.61
N ALA A 67 -12.56 -24.12 10.40
CA ALA A 67 -12.60 -23.79 11.84
C ALA A 67 -11.36 -24.25 12.64
N ARG A 68 -10.72 -25.34 12.18
CA ARG A 68 -9.45 -25.87 12.70
C ARG A 68 -8.30 -24.86 12.76
N LEU A 69 -8.16 -23.95 11.79
CA LEU A 69 -7.11 -22.92 11.80
C LEU A 69 -7.41 -21.80 12.81
N VAL A 70 -8.69 -21.53 13.08
CA VAL A 70 -9.13 -20.56 14.09
C VAL A 70 -8.89 -21.11 15.49
N GLU A 71 -9.20 -22.39 15.71
CA GLU A 71 -8.91 -23.09 16.97
C GLU A 71 -7.40 -23.19 17.26
N GLU A 72 -6.56 -23.44 16.24
CA GLU A 72 -5.10 -23.52 16.45
C GLU A 72 -4.51 -22.18 16.89
N LYS A 73 -4.98 -21.05 16.32
CA LYS A 73 -4.57 -19.71 16.76
C LYS A 73 -5.04 -19.35 18.17
N GLN A 74 -6.08 -20.02 18.68
CA GLN A 74 -6.58 -19.83 20.04
C GLN A 74 -5.85 -20.69 21.09
N LYS A 75 -5.05 -21.69 20.68
CA LYS A 75 -4.28 -22.51 21.63
C LYS A 75 -3.13 -21.76 22.29
N TYR A 76 -2.61 -20.72 21.65
CA TYR A 76 -1.51 -19.94 22.18
C TYR A 76 -2.07 -18.75 22.97
N ALA A 77 -1.89 -18.77 24.28
CA ALA A 77 -2.19 -17.62 25.11
C ALA A 77 -1.36 -16.41 24.62
N PRO A 78 -1.97 -15.23 24.42
CA PRO A 78 -1.23 -14.06 23.96
C PRO A 78 -0.16 -13.70 25.00
N VAL A 79 1.12 -13.84 24.61
CA VAL A 79 2.28 -13.43 25.42
C VAL A 79 2.25 -11.93 25.72
N TRP A 80 1.57 -11.15 24.87
CA TRP A 80 1.44 -9.71 24.97
C TRP A 80 0.03 -9.32 25.40
N THR A 81 -0.09 -8.66 26.55
CA THR A 81 -1.35 -8.05 27.00
C THR A 81 -1.54 -6.68 26.32
N LEU A 82 -2.79 -6.36 25.97
CA LEU A 82 -3.12 -5.06 25.39
C LEU A 82 -2.90 -3.96 26.44
N ARG A 83 -1.94 -3.07 26.18
CA ARG A 83 -1.63 -1.96 27.09
C ARG A 83 -2.75 -0.91 27.01
N LYS A 84 -3.24 -0.45 28.16
CA LYS A 84 -4.28 0.59 28.26
C LYS A 84 -3.73 2.01 28.17
N SER A 85 -2.46 2.19 28.50
CA SER A 85 -1.74 3.47 28.41
C SER A 85 -0.27 3.20 28.11
N PRO A 86 0.42 4.16 27.46
CA PRO A 86 1.87 4.10 27.35
C PRO A 86 2.52 4.10 28.74
N PRO A 87 3.68 3.45 28.92
CA PRO A 87 4.48 3.51 30.16
C PRO A 87 4.76 4.96 30.55
N ALA A 88 4.78 5.28 31.84
CA ALA A 88 4.88 6.66 32.33
C ALA A 88 6.18 7.39 31.91
N ASP A 89 7.20 6.64 31.54
CA ASP A 89 8.56 7.04 31.21
C ASP A 89 8.87 6.92 29.70
N TRP A 90 7.83 6.73 28.86
CA TRP A 90 7.97 6.58 27.41
C TRP A 90 8.64 7.79 26.71
N TYR A 91 8.51 8.98 27.31
CA TYR A 91 9.03 10.24 26.75
C TYR A 91 10.47 10.54 27.17
N ARG A 92 11.08 9.69 28.01
CA ARG A 92 12.42 9.94 28.52
C ARG A 92 13.43 9.70 27.38
N PRO A 93 14.34 10.65 27.11
CA PRO A 93 15.48 10.37 26.23
C PRO A 93 16.19 9.12 26.73
N LEU A 94 16.48 8.18 25.84
CA LEU A 94 17.32 7.04 26.17
C LEU A 94 18.68 7.60 26.63
N ASP A 95 19.14 7.22 27.83
CA ASP A 95 20.51 7.53 28.26
C ASP A 95 21.47 6.88 27.25
N GLN A 96 21.93 7.66 26.28
CA GLN A 96 22.90 7.23 25.27
C GLN A 96 24.33 7.17 25.82
N ASP A 97 24.49 7.31 27.14
CA ASP A 97 25.80 7.38 27.79
C ASP A 97 25.86 6.48 29.04
N LYS A 98 25.84 5.17 28.84
CA LYS A 98 26.79 4.32 29.56
C LYS A 98 27.85 3.87 28.56
N ALA A 99 28.77 4.79 28.26
CA ALA A 99 30.09 4.42 27.79
C ALA A 99 30.68 3.40 28.78
N SER A 100 31.09 2.25 28.26
CA SER A 100 31.83 1.23 29.00
C SER A 100 33.26 1.66 29.26
#